data_AF-A0A2V8LPC3-F1
#
_entry.id   AF-A0A2V8LPC3-F1
#
_cell.length_a   1.000
_cell.length_b   1.000
_cell.length_c   1.000
_cell.angle_alpha   90.00
_cell.angle_beta   90.00
_cell.angle_gamma   90.00
#
_symmetry.space_group_name_H-M   'P 1'
#
loop_
_entity.id
_entity.type
_entity.pdbx_description
1 polymer ?
#
loop_
_entity_poly.entity_id
_entity_poly.type
_entity_poly.pdbx_seq_one_letter_code
_entity_poly.pdbx_strand_id
1 'polypeptide(L)' 'MIVIATKEPEKLRDMIEAKFDVQPTLLSGKLRIERENGHALVSQIVETFTSMIDSVTLSKPTLEDVFIARTGHRFWEDQ' A
#
# COMPACT_ATOMS: atom_id res chain seq x y z
N MET A 1 3.82 -3.93 -4.44
CA MET A 1 2.70 -3.28 -5.17
C MET A 1 1.47 -3.19 -4.28
N ILE A 2 0.80 -2.04 -4.25
CA ILE A 2 -0.43 -1.79 -3.50
C ILE A 2 -1.58 -1.63 -4.51
N VAL A 3 -2.73 -2.25 -4.24
CA VAL A 3 -3.97 -2.07 -5.00
C VAL A 3 -5.09 -1.69 -4.06
N ILE A 4 -5.77 -0.57 -4.31
CA ILE A 4 -6.84 -0.04 -3.47
C ILE A 4 -8.13 -0.03 -4.28
N ALA A 5 -9.19 -0.63 -3.74
CA ALA A 5 -10.54 -0.51 -4.27
C ALA A 5 -11.32 0.52 -3.45
N THR A 6 -12.05 1.38 -4.16
CA THR A 6 -12.87 2.44 -3.59
C THR A 6 -14.01 2.76 -4.55
N LYS A 7 -15.10 3.31 -4.03
CA LYS A 7 -16.22 3.85 -4.81
C LYS A 7 -15.92 5.17 -5.49
N GLU A 8 -14.92 5.91 -5.01
CA GLU A 8 -14.54 7.23 -5.53
C GLU A 8 -13.04 7.26 -5.90
N PRO A 9 -12.60 6.50 -6.94
CA PRO A 9 -11.19 6.32 -7.23
C PRO A 9 -10.47 7.59 -7.68
N GLU A 10 -11.10 8.46 -8.46
CA GLU A 10 -10.48 9.72 -8.90
C GLU A 10 -10.22 10.64 -7.69
N LYS A 11 -11.21 10.76 -6.80
CA LYS A 11 -11.10 11.57 -5.59
C LYS A 11 -10.04 11.03 -4.64
N LEU A 12 -10.02 9.70 -4.41
CA LEU A 12 -9.02 9.08 -3.57
C LEU A 12 -7.61 9.23 -4.17
N ARG A 13 -7.47 9.16 -5.50
CA ARG A 13 -6.19 9.41 -6.19
C ARG A 13 -5.67 10.81 -5.89
N ASP A 14 -6.49 11.83 -6.12
CA ASP A 14 -6.08 13.23 -5.93
C ASP A 14 -5.72 13.52 -4.46
N MET A 15 -6.44 12.89 -3.51
CA MET A 15 -6.14 12.98 -2.07
C MET A 15 -4.84 12.26 -1.69
N ILE A 16 -4.56 11.11 -2.29
CA ILE A 16 -3.31 10.37 -2.08
C ILE A 16 -2.13 11.17 -2.67
N GLU A 17 -2.28 11.72 -3.88
CA GLU A 17 -1.27 12.58 -4.52
C GLU A 17 -0.91 13.77 -3.66
N ALA A 18 -1.92 14.51 -3.18
CA ALA A 18 -1.71 15.70 -2.37
C ALA A 18 -1.06 15.42 -0.99
N LYS A 19 -1.31 14.25 -0.39
CA LYS A 19 -0.89 13.96 0.98
C LYS A 19 0.38 13.11 1.08
N PHE A 20 0.60 12.21 0.14
CA PHE A 20 1.67 11.22 0.21
C PHE A 20 2.74 11.39 -0.88
N ASP A 21 2.59 12.38 -1.77
CA ASP A 21 3.53 12.65 -2.88
C ASP A 21 3.81 11.39 -3.72
N VAL A 22 2.75 10.61 -3.96
CA VAL A 22 2.77 9.43 -4.84
C VAL A 22 1.63 9.57 -5.82
N GLN A 23 1.82 9.13 -7.07
CA GLN A 23 0.76 9.11 -8.08
C GLN A 23 0.19 7.71 -8.26
N PRO A 24 -1.01 7.42 -7.72
CA PRO A 24 -1.69 6.17 -7.97
C PRO A 24 -2.21 6.10 -9.41
N THR A 25 -1.92 5.00 -10.09
CA THR A 25 -2.46 4.74 -11.42
C THR A 25 -3.87 4.16 -11.29
N LEU A 26 -4.85 4.79 -11.94
CA LEU A 26 -6.21 4.25 -12.04
C LEU A 26 -6.26 3.15 -13.10
N LEU A 27 -6.55 1.92 -12.69
CA LEU A 27 -6.72 0.77 -13.58
C LEU A 27 -7.95 -0.04 -13.19
N SER A 28 -8.89 -0.19 -14.11
CA SER A 28 -10.11 -0.99 -13.93
C SER A 28 -10.91 -0.59 -12.67
N GLY A 29 -11.02 0.72 -12.39
CA GLY A 29 -11.70 1.24 -11.21
C GLY A 29 -10.97 1.03 -9.88
N LYS A 30 -9.69 0.66 -9.91
CA LYS A 30 -8.84 0.49 -8.73
C LYS A 30 -7.61 1.36 -8.84
N LEU A 31 -7.11 1.83 -7.70
CA LEU A 31 -5.84 2.55 -7.64
C LEU A 31 -4.69 1.57 -7.45
N ARG A 32 -3.64 1.73 -8.24
CA ARG A 32 -2.41 0.94 -8.16
C ARG A 32 -1.25 1.85 -7.81
N ILE A 33 -0.46 1.43 -6.82
CA ILE A 33 0.73 2.16 -6.38
C ILE A 33 1.90 1.18 -6.38
N GLU A 34 2.95 1.54 -7.10
CA GLU A 34 4.22 0.82 -7.12
C GLU A 34 5.26 1.61 -6.32
N ARG A 35 5.69 1.02 -5.21
CA ARG A 35 6.68 1.56 -4.29
C ARG A 35 7.42 0.40 -3.64
N GLU A 36 8.70 0.62 -3.37
CA GLU A 36 9.60 -0.29 -2.65
C GLU A 36 9.00 -0.59 -1.26
N ASN A 37 8.91 0.43 -0.38
CA ASN A 37 8.29 0.33 0.95
C ASN A 37 6.75 0.38 0.94
N GLY A 38 6.10 -0.39 0.06
CA GLY A 38 4.64 -0.38 -0.09
C GLY A 38 3.85 -0.75 1.18
N HIS A 39 4.45 -1.54 2.07
CA HIS A 39 3.84 -1.98 3.33
C HIS A 39 3.69 -0.84 4.36
N ALA A 40 4.64 0.10 4.42
CA ALA A 40 4.56 1.25 5.31
C ALA A 40 3.57 2.29 4.78
N LEU A 41 3.57 2.50 3.46
CA LEU A 41 2.67 3.44 2.80
C LEU A 41 1.21 2.98 2.88
N VAL A 42 0.95 1.68 2.69
CA VAL A 42 -0.42 1.16 2.70
C VAL A 42 -1.09 1.35 4.08
N SER A 43 -0.36 1.15 5.18
CA SER A 43 -0.89 1.39 6.53
C SER A 43 -1.30 2.85 6.71
N GLN A 44 -0.45 3.79 6.32
CA GLN A 44 -0.75 5.23 6.45
C GLN A 44 -1.96 5.66 5.60
N ILE A 45 -2.08 5.11 4.39
CA ILE A 45 -3.21 5.37 3.49
C ILE A 45 -4.52 4.83 4.09
N VAL A 46 -4.51 3.60 4.61
CA VAL A 46 -5.69 2.96 5.22
C VAL A 46 -6.14 3.73 6.46
N GLU A 47 -5.21 4.13 7.32
CA GLU A 47 -5.51 4.94 8.52
C GLU A 47 -6.08 6.32 8.17
N THR A 48 -5.56 6.95 7.11
CA THR A 48 -6.02 8.29 6.71
C THR A 48 -7.39 8.26 6.02
N PHE A 49 -7.64 7.26 5.18
CA PHE A 49 -8.81 7.22 4.29
C PHE A 49 -9.73 6.03 4.56
N THR A 50 -9.84 5.60 5.82
CA THR A 50 -10.59 4.40 6.23
C THR A 50 -12.03 4.40 5.71
N SER A 51 -12.71 5.56 5.67
CA SER A 51 -14.10 5.67 5.22
C SER A 51 -14.29 5.59 3.69
N MET A 52 -13.22 5.75 2.92
CA MET A 52 -13.25 5.75 1.45
C MET A 52 -12.77 4.43 0.84
N ILE A 53 -12.09 3.60 1.62
CA ILE A 53 -11.44 2.39 1.13
C ILE A 53 -12.36 1.20 1.36
N ASP A 54 -12.74 0.49 0.29
CA ASP A 54 -13.52 -0.74 0.39
C ASP A 54 -12.64 -1.96 0.63
N SER A 55 -11.47 -2.02 -0.03
CA SER A 55 -10.47 -3.08 0.21
C SER A 55 -9.09 -2.66 -0.26
N VAL A 56 -8.06 -3.27 0.33
CA VAL A 56 -6.67 -3.09 -0.08
C VAL A 56 -5.99 -4.43 -0.25
N THR A 57 -5.22 -4.57 -1.33
CA THR A 57 -4.37 -5.72 -1.61
C THR A 57 -2.92 -5.27 -1.65
N LEU A 58 -2.08 -5.88 -0.83
CA LEU A 58 -0.63 -5.73 -0.88
C LEU A 58 -0.03 -6.99 -1.51
N SER A 59 0.58 -6.85 -2.68
CA SER A 59 1.31 -7.95 -3.32
C SER A 59 2.73 -8.07 -2.75
N LYS A 60 3.26 -9.30 -2.73
CA LYS A 60 4.50 -9.71 -2.05
C LYS A 60 5.60 -8.63 -2.17
N PRO A 61 6.14 -8.14 -1.05
CA PRO A 61 7.28 -7.22 -1.06
C PRO A 61 8.48 -7.83 -1.79
N THR A 62 9.40 -7.00 -2.25
CA THR A 62 10.71 -7.50 -2.69
C THR A 62 11.47 -8.08 -1.49
N LEU A 63 12.45 -8.96 -1.73
CA LEU A 63 13.22 -9.64 -0.67
C LEU A 63 13.90 -8.66 0.32
N GLU A 64 14.15 -7.41 -0.09
CA GLU A 64 14.73 -6.34 0.73
C GLU A 64 13.77 -5.75 1.78
N ASP A 65 12.46 -5.72 1.52
CA ASP A 65 11.46 -5.14 2.44
C ASP A 65 11.18 -6.02 3.68
N VAL A 66 11.33 -7.34 3.56
CA VAL A 66 11.10 -8.29 4.67
C VAL A 66 12.21 -8.15 5.73
N PHE A 67 13.37 -7.62 5.33
CA PHE A 67 14.53 -7.47 6.21
C PHE A 67 14.40 -6.33 7.22
N ILE A 68 13.59 -5.29 6.95
CA ILE A 68 13.54 -4.09 7.80
C ILE A 68 12.46 -4.16 8.91
N ALA A 69 11.49 -5.08 8.81
CA ALA A 69 10.33 -5.09 9.71
C ALA A 69 10.39 -6.06 10.92
N ARG A 70 11.50 -6.79 11.16
CA ARG A 70 11.58 -7.78 12.27
C ARG A 70 12.61 -7.45 13.34
N THR A 71 12.32 -6.42 14.13
CA THR A 71 12.42 -6.56 15.60
C THR A 71 10.99 -6.63 16.16
N GLY A 72 10.46 -7.80 16.52
CA GLY A 72 11.14 -9.08 16.64
C GLY A 72 10.19 -10.26 16.75
N HIS A 73 10.37 -11.20 15.82
CA HIS A 73 10.42 -12.62 16.13
C HIS A 73 11.27 -13.26 15.02
N ARG A 74 12.44 -13.79 15.38
CA ARG A 74 13.24 -14.64 14.50
C ARG A 74 12.44 -15.91 14.21
N PHE A 75 12.07 -16.10 12.95
CA PHE A 75 11.89 -17.39 12.28
C PHE A 75 12.31 -17.05 10.85
N TRP A 76 13.33 -17.67 10.26
CA TRP A 76 13.48 -19.11 10.13
C TRP A 76 14.91 -19.56 10.47
N GLU A 77 15.00 -20.61 11.28
CA GLU A 77 16.13 -21.53 11.26
C GLU A 77 16.18 -22.27 9.92
N ASP A 78 17.40 -22.38 9.43
CA ASP A 78 18.02 -23.41 8.60
C ASP A 78 17.15 -24.62 8.18
N GLN A 79 17.09 -24.84 6.85
CA GLN A 79 17.42 -26.07 6.10
C GLN A 79 16.60 -26.13 4.80
#